data_AF-A0A239BYF6-F1
#
_entry.id   AF-A0A239BYF6-F1
#
_cell.length_a   1.000
_cell.length_b   1.000
_cell.length_c   1.000
_cell.angle_alpha   90.00
_cell.angle_beta   90.00
_cell.angle_gamma   90.00
#
_symmetry.space_group_name_H-M   'P 1'
#
loop_
_entity.id
_entity.type
_entity.pdbx_description
1 polymer ?
#
loop_
_entity_poly.entity_id
_entity_poly.type
_entity_poly.pdbx_seq_one_letter_code
_entity_poly.pdbx_strand_id
1 'polypeptide(L)'
;MKHKRVIADYDKDTLFGGVAGAGLEPESVEIAPGLILRQTYAHVFGPLLAAFKRPLGPHAPHPAPWMAVGSGTAWDIEIEIELMASSRPTGFDRLNSLWFATALLRLRTGIPLRMPIISPMAFSGIASSQQEPQFLTIETQSTQLRLSKTHRSVVTLDDVEWLRQYYVSGATLVDDEHFGAAFMMFDESVWVSKPRAGLLLAWGAIECAMRPGQRDTAKRLARHIAALLEPRGPNRTRLYQQVKRLYGVRGDVIHAGASVAPDNYFETLELTRRLFLTCFEQSVLPAARDLEGEWKACEAEIHG
;
A
#
# COMPACT_ATOMS: atom_id res chain seq x y z
N MET A 1 -34.59 12.38 -20.24
CA MET A 1 -33.69 13.47 -19.81
C MET A 1 -32.29 13.15 -20.32
N LYS A 2 -31.60 14.09 -20.98
CA LYS A 2 -30.18 13.91 -21.31
C LYS A 2 -29.39 14.15 -20.03
N HIS A 3 -28.86 13.11 -19.39
CA HIS A 3 -27.95 13.28 -18.27
C HIS A 3 -26.72 14.05 -18.78
N LYS A 4 -26.42 15.19 -18.16
CA LYS A 4 -25.21 15.96 -18.46
C LYS A 4 -24.05 15.19 -17.83
N ARG A 5 -23.15 14.66 -18.65
CA ARG A 5 -21.89 14.07 -18.16
C ARG A 5 -21.10 15.15 -17.45
N VAL A 6 -20.74 14.90 -16.21
CA VAL A 6 -19.77 15.71 -15.48
C VAL A 6 -18.46 14.95 -15.57
N ILE A 7 -17.50 15.52 -16.30
CA ILE A 7 -16.12 15.06 -16.28
C ILE A 7 -15.48 15.81 -15.11
N ALA A 8 -15.04 15.08 -14.10
CA ALA A 8 -14.37 15.65 -12.95
C ALA A 8 -13.08 16.34 -13.37
N ASP A 9 -12.85 17.55 -12.88
CA ASP A 9 -11.52 18.14 -12.88
C ASP A 9 -10.80 17.62 -11.64
N TYR A 10 -10.06 16.51 -11.80
CA TYR A 10 -9.40 15.85 -10.67
C TYR A 10 -8.38 16.74 -9.93
N ASP A 11 -7.96 17.84 -10.54
CA ASP A 11 -7.06 18.82 -9.93
C ASP A 11 -7.78 19.86 -9.05
N LYS A 12 -9.10 20.05 -9.24
CA LYS A 12 -9.86 21.15 -8.63
C LYS A 12 -11.05 20.68 -7.80
N ASP A 13 -11.76 19.66 -8.26
CA ASP A 13 -12.98 19.16 -7.62
C ASP A 13 -12.66 18.34 -6.37
N THR A 14 -13.62 18.27 -5.45
CA THR A 14 -13.55 17.32 -4.32
C THR A 14 -13.49 15.90 -4.85
N LEU A 15 -12.56 15.10 -4.31
CA LEU A 15 -12.37 13.71 -4.69
C LEU A 15 -12.80 12.78 -3.57
N PHE A 16 -13.35 11.64 -3.95
CA PHE A 16 -13.79 10.60 -3.03
C PHE A 16 -13.18 9.27 -3.46
N GLY A 17 -12.11 8.86 -2.77
CA GLY A 17 -11.49 7.55 -2.91
C GLY A 17 -12.31 6.49 -2.21
N GLY A 18 -12.91 5.56 -2.95
CA GLY A 18 -13.66 4.45 -2.36
C GLY A 18 -12.70 3.33 -2.01
N VAL A 19 -12.65 2.94 -0.75
CA VAL A 19 -11.76 1.89 -0.23
C VAL A 19 -12.57 0.66 0.18
N ALA A 20 -12.09 -0.51 -0.27
CA ALA A 20 -12.63 -1.84 -0.05
C ALA A 20 -11.67 -2.71 0.76
N GLY A 21 -12.21 -3.78 1.35
CA GLY A 21 -11.45 -4.84 2.03
C GLY A 21 -11.55 -4.81 3.56
N ALA A 22 -12.13 -3.76 4.13
CA ALA A 22 -12.47 -3.66 5.54
C ALA A 22 -13.43 -2.50 5.79
N GLY A 23 -14.18 -2.57 6.89
CA GLY A 23 -14.89 -1.43 7.45
C GLY A 23 -13.99 -0.47 8.24
N LEU A 24 -14.51 0.72 8.52
CA LEU A 24 -13.89 1.72 9.39
C LEU A 24 -14.61 1.75 10.74
N GLU A 25 -13.90 1.71 11.86
CA GLU A 25 -14.50 1.80 13.20
C GLU A 25 -15.09 3.19 13.49
N PRO A 26 -14.33 4.31 13.38
CA PRO A 26 -14.92 5.63 13.57
C PRO A 26 -15.84 6.02 12.42
N GLU A 27 -16.90 6.78 12.72
CA GLU A 27 -17.85 7.25 11.71
C GLU A 27 -17.18 8.19 10.69
N SER A 28 -16.41 9.17 11.17
CA SER A 28 -15.67 10.13 10.36
C SER A 28 -14.53 10.76 11.15
N VAL A 29 -13.39 10.98 10.48
CA VAL A 29 -12.18 11.54 11.06
C VAL A 29 -11.40 12.33 10.03
N GLU A 30 -11.02 13.57 10.38
CA GLU A 30 -10.05 14.34 9.58
C GLU A 30 -8.61 13.89 9.90
N ILE A 31 -7.86 13.56 8.86
CA ILE A 31 -6.47 13.07 8.93
C ILE A 31 -5.47 14.20 8.72
N ALA A 32 -5.81 15.11 7.82
CA ALA A 32 -5.06 16.32 7.53
C ALA A 32 -6.04 17.37 6.99
N PRO A 33 -5.69 18.67 6.93
CA PRO A 33 -6.62 19.71 6.48
C PRO A 33 -7.30 19.37 5.15
N GLY A 34 -8.62 19.14 5.18
CA GLY A 34 -9.41 18.78 4.01
C GLY A 34 -9.22 17.35 3.48
N LEU A 35 -8.58 16.46 4.23
CA LEU A 35 -8.47 15.02 3.97
C LEU A 35 -9.19 14.24 5.08
N ILE A 36 -10.32 13.63 4.74
CA ILE A 36 -11.24 13.01 5.72
C ILE A 36 -11.44 11.54 5.37
N LEU A 37 -11.36 10.68 6.37
CA LEU A 37 -11.78 9.28 6.29
C LEU A 37 -13.17 9.14 6.93
N ARG A 38 -14.08 8.41 6.29
CA ARG A 38 -15.40 8.12 6.85
C ARG A 38 -15.95 6.77 6.42
N GLN A 39 -16.92 6.27 7.17
CA GLN A 39 -17.71 5.11 6.77
C GLN A 39 -18.58 5.44 5.56
N THR A 40 -18.76 4.47 4.68
CA THR A 40 -19.70 4.55 3.57
C THR A 40 -20.17 3.14 3.18
N TYR A 41 -21.07 3.06 2.20
CA TYR A 41 -21.38 1.79 1.54
C TYR A 41 -21.69 1.99 0.05
N ALA A 42 -20.98 1.26 -0.81
CA ALA A 42 -21.37 1.06 -2.20
C ALA A 42 -20.88 -0.30 -2.70
N HIS A 43 -21.79 -1.08 -3.30
CA HIS A 43 -21.39 -2.29 -4.03
C HIS A 43 -21.09 -1.92 -5.49
N VAL A 44 -19.82 -1.95 -5.86
CA VAL A 44 -19.36 -1.59 -7.21
C VAL A 44 -18.92 -2.84 -7.95
N PHE A 45 -19.59 -3.12 -9.08
CA PHE A 45 -19.34 -4.31 -9.86
C PHE A 45 -19.31 -4.01 -11.36
N GLY A 46 -18.42 -4.71 -12.07
CA GLY A 46 -18.22 -4.59 -13.51
C GLY A 46 -18.27 -5.99 -14.14
N PRO A 47 -19.41 -6.42 -14.70
CA PRO A 47 -19.46 -7.69 -15.41
C PRO A 47 -18.62 -7.59 -16.67
N LEU A 48 -17.86 -8.65 -16.98
CA LEU A 48 -17.24 -8.78 -18.29
C LEU A 48 -18.37 -9.04 -19.31
N LEU A 49 -18.51 -8.17 -20.29
CA LEU A 49 -19.46 -8.34 -21.40
C LEU A 49 -18.72 -8.86 -22.63
N ALA A 50 -19.17 -9.99 -23.16
CA ALA A 50 -18.64 -10.57 -24.40
C ALA A 50 -19.65 -10.43 -25.54
N ALA A 51 -19.16 -9.98 -26.70
CA ALA A 51 -19.88 -10.05 -27.96
C ALA A 51 -19.32 -11.19 -28.81
N PHE A 52 -20.21 -12.02 -29.35
CA PHE A 52 -19.82 -13.23 -30.09
C PHE A 52 -19.85 -13.04 -31.62
N LYS A 53 -20.02 -11.79 -32.07
CA LYS A 53 -19.99 -11.42 -33.48
C LYS A 53 -19.08 -10.23 -33.70
N ARG A 54 -18.38 -10.23 -34.83
CA ARG A 54 -17.54 -9.12 -35.28
C ARG A 54 -18.41 -7.94 -35.72
N PRO A 55 -17.98 -6.69 -35.49
CA PRO A 55 -18.65 -5.52 -36.06
C PRO A 55 -18.49 -5.51 -37.58
N LEU A 56 -19.46 -4.91 -38.28
CA LEU A 56 -19.47 -4.82 -39.76
C LEU A 56 -18.40 -3.84 -40.32
N GLY A 57 -17.70 -3.11 -39.45
CA GLY A 57 -16.62 -2.20 -39.79
C GLY A 57 -15.90 -1.67 -38.54
N PRO A 58 -14.76 -0.96 -38.69
CA PRO A 58 -13.90 -0.54 -37.58
C PRO A 58 -14.55 0.34 -36.50
N HIS A 59 -15.68 0.98 -36.82
CA HIS A 59 -16.42 1.87 -35.90
C HIS A 59 -17.88 1.44 -35.69
N ALA A 60 -18.27 0.27 -36.22
CA ALA A 60 -19.62 -0.24 -36.01
C ALA A 60 -19.73 -0.87 -34.62
N PRO A 61 -20.91 -0.80 -33.96
CA PRO A 61 -21.12 -1.48 -32.69
C PRO A 61 -21.01 -3.00 -32.87
N HIS A 62 -20.55 -3.69 -31.83
CA HIS A 62 -20.58 -5.15 -31.81
C HIS A 62 -22.04 -5.64 -31.85
N PRO A 63 -22.43 -6.54 -32.76
CA PRO A 63 -23.80 -7.01 -32.83
C PRO A 63 -24.14 -7.95 -31.67
N ALA A 64 -25.43 -8.00 -31.31
CA ALA A 64 -25.98 -8.99 -30.41
C ALA A 64 -25.82 -10.44 -30.97
N PRO A 65 -25.72 -11.46 -30.10
CA PRO A 65 -25.91 -11.41 -28.65
C PRO A 65 -24.69 -10.88 -27.90
N TRP A 66 -24.96 -10.11 -26.83
CA TRP A 66 -24.01 -9.80 -25.77
C TRP A 66 -24.36 -10.65 -24.55
N MET A 67 -23.36 -11.13 -23.84
CA MET A 67 -23.56 -11.91 -22.62
C MET A 67 -22.60 -11.45 -21.55
N ALA A 68 -23.09 -11.35 -20.32
CA ALA A 68 -22.22 -11.28 -19.15
C ALA A 68 -21.53 -12.63 -18.98
N VAL A 69 -20.20 -12.64 -18.98
CA VAL A 69 -19.39 -13.85 -18.77
C VAL A 69 -18.84 -13.88 -17.34
N GLY A 70 -18.43 -15.06 -16.89
CA GLY A 70 -17.78 -15.21 -15.58
C GLY A 70 -16.50 -14.37 -15.48
N SER A 71 -16.04 -14.12 -14.24
CA SER A 71 -14.81 -13.37 -13.92
C SER A 71 -14.88 -11.84 -14.02
N GLY A 72 -16.06 -11.24 -13.84
CA GLY A 72 -16.19 -9.80 -13.57
C GLY A 72 -15.54 -9.38 -12.24
N THR A 73 -15.42 -8.08 -12.02
CA THR A 73 -14.92 -7.52 -10.76
C THR A 73 -16.08 -7.05 -9.88
N ALA A 74 -15.94 -7.18 -8.57
CA ALA A 74 -16.87 -6.63 -7.60
C ALA A 74 -16.13 -6.23 -6.33
N TRP A 75 -16.51 -5.10 -5.74
CA TRP A 75 -15.94 -4.57 -4.51
C TRP A 75 -17.05 -3.95 -3.65
N ASP A 76 -17.02 -4.27 -2.36
CA ASP A 76 -17.77 -3.52 -1.36
C ASP A 76 -16.89 -2.37 -0.88
N ILE A 77 -17.33 -1.15 -1.19
CA ILE A 77 -16.71 0.09 -0.72
C ILE A 77 -17.30 0.40 0.64
N GLU A 78 -16.50 0.28 1.69
CA GLU A 78 -16.94 0.46 3.08
C GLU A 78 -16.29 1.69 3.76
N ILE A 79 -15.24 2.22 3.14
CA ILE A 79 -14.51 3.41 3.60
C ILE A 79 -14.44 4.41 2.44
N GLU A 80 -14.68 5.68 2.74
CA GLU A 80 -14.50 6.80 1.81
C GLU A 80 -13.37 7.70 2.32
N ILE A 81 -12.41 8.01 1.44
CA ILE A 81 -11.40 9.05 1.66
C ILE A 81 -11.81 10.27 0.85
N GLU A 82 -12.33 11.29 1.52
CA GLU A 82 -12.62 12.58 0.90
C GLU A 82 -11.37 13.47 0.90
N LEU A 83 -11.04 14.04 -0.26
CA LEU A 83 -10.09 15.13 -0.40
C LEU A 83 -10.83 16.36 -0.95
N MET A 84 -11.05 17.34 -0.08
CA MET A 84 -11.76 18.58 -0.42
C MET A 84 -11.15 19.29 -1.63
N ALA A 85 -12.00 19.97 -2.39
CA ALA A 85 -11.59 20.83 -3.50
C ALA A 85 -10.43 21.75 -3.10
N SER A 86 -9.41 21.83 -3.96
CA SER A 86 -8.18 22.61 -3.73
C SER A 86 -7.31 22.23 -2.52
N SER A 87 -7.72 21.28 -1.66
CA SER A 87 -6.85 20.80 -0.57
C SER A 87 -5.61 20.08 -1.10
N ARG A 88 -4.46 20.40 -0.50
CA ARG A 88 -3.15 19.80 -0.75
C ARG A 88 -2.43 19.68 0.60
N PRO A 89 -2.76 18.67 1.42
CA PRO A 89 -2.18 18.51 2.75
C PRO A 89 -0.67 18.21 2.72
N THR A 90 -0.15 17.78 1.56
CA THR A 90 1.26 17.42 1.33
C THR A 90 1.72 17.97 -0.02
N GLY A 91 2.98 17.71 -0.40
CA GLY A 91 3.53 18.04 -1.71
C GLY A 91 3.02 17.18 -2.88
N PHE A 92 2.25 16.13 -2.60
CA PHE A 92 1.74 15.23 -3.62
C PHE A 92 0.66 15.88 -4.51
N ASP A 93 0.50 15.35 -5.72
CA ASP A 93 -0.75 15.55 -6.44
C ASP A 93 -1.92 14.88 -5.71
N ARG A 94 -3.14 15.27 -6.08
CA ARG A 94 -4.36 14.89 -5.37
C ARG A 94 -4.66 13.39 -5.43
N LEU A 95 -4.29 12.71 -6.51
CA LEU A 95 -4.46 11.26 -6.63
C LEU A 95 -3.47 10.54 -5.72
N ASN A 96 -2.22 11.00 -5.70
CA ASN A 96 -1.18 10.48 -4.81
C ASN A 96 -1.47 10.79 -3.33
N SER A 97 -2.17 11.88 -2.99
CA SER A 97 -2.65 12.11 -1.62
C SER A 97 -3.62 11.02 -1.15
N LEU A 98 -4.57 10.62 -2.03
CA LEU A 98 -5.51 9.53 -1.74
C LEU A 98 -4.80 8.18 -1.66
N TRP A 99 -3.95 7.87 -2.65
CA TRP A 99 -3.18 6.63 -2.67
C TRP A 99 -2.32 6.50 -1.41
N PHE A 100 -1.61 7.56 -1.03
CA PHE A 100 -0.72 7.53 0.12
C PHE A 100 -1.47 7.27 1.43
N ALA A 101 -2.67 7.83 1.59
CA ALA A 101 -3.52 7.54 2.75
C ALA A 101 -3.90 6.05 2.80
N THR A 102 -4.33 5.47 1.67
CA THR A 102 -4.65 4.04 1.58
C THR A 102 -3.40 3.15 1.80
N ALA A 103 -2.25 3.51 1.23
CA ALA A 103 -1.00 2.78 1.37
C ALA A 103 -0.49 2.79 2.83
N LEU A 104 -0.59 3.92 3.53
CA LEU A 104 -0.27 3.99 4.96
C LEU A 104 -1.23 3.15 5.82
N LEU A 105 -2.52 3.12 5.49
CA LEU A 105 -3.46 2.22 6.17
C LEU A 105 -3.13 0.74 5.90
N ARG A 106 -2.78 0.36 4.67
CA ARG A 106 -2.27 -0.99 4.36
C ARG A 106 -1.04 -1.31 5.20
N LEU A 107 -0.07 -0.39 5.24
CA LEU A 107 1.15 -0.54 6.02
C LEU A 107 0.85 -0.72 7.51
N ARG A 108 -0.05 0.09 8.09
CA ARG A 108 -0.38 0.10 9.52
C ARG A 108 -1.23 -1.09 9.94
N THR A 109 -2.21 -1.47 9.12
CA THR A 109 -3.19 -2.51 9.50
C THR A 109 -2.81 -3.91 9.04
N GLY A 110 -2.13 -4.04 7.90
CA GLY A 110 -1.80 -5.31 7.25
C GLY A 110 -3.01 -5.93 6.54
N ILE A 111 -4.13 -5.22 6.53
CA ILE A 111 -5.35 -5.55 5.81
C ILE A 111 -5.09 -5.34 4.31
N PRO A 112 -5.59 -6.23 3.44
CA PRO A 112 -5.54 -6.04 1.98
C PRO A 112 -6.54 -4.96 1.54
N LEU A 113 -6.33 -3.73 1.99
CA LEU A 113 -7.13 -2.58 1.57
C LEU A 113 -6.84 -2.25 0.11
N ARG A 114 -7.87 -1.84 -0.60
CA ARG A 114 -7.79 -1.42 -1.99
C ARG A 114 -8.63 -0.17 -2.18
N MET A 115 -8.17 0.77 -2.98
CA MET A 115 -8.98 1.87 -3.47
C MET A 115 -9.33 1.61 -4.94
N PRO A 116 -10.39 0.82 -5.28
CA PRO A 116 -10.64 0.43 -6.67
C PRO A 116 -11.15 1.58 -7.55
N ILE A 117 -11.65 2.65 -6.94
CA ILE A 117 -12.35 3.73 -7.64
C ILE A 117 -12.15 5.08 -6.94
N ILE A 118 -12.12 6.14 -7.74
CA ILE A 118 -12.22 7.53 -7.30
C ILE A 118 -13.42 8.17 -7.98
N SER A 119 -14.25 8.84 -7.18
CA SER A 119 -15.47 9.51 -7.60
C SER A 119 -15.36 11.03 -7.38
N PRO A 120 -15.96 11.88 -8.23
CA PRO A 120 -16.16 13.30 -7.96
C PRO A 120 -17.34 13.59 -7.02
N MET A 121 -18.06 12.55 -6.59
CA MET A 121 -19.22 12.65 -5.73
C MET A 121 -19.09 11.67 -4.57
N ALA A 122 -19.54 12.07 -3.38
CA ALA A 122 -19.60 11.20 -2.22
C ALA A 122 -20.46 9.97 -2.52
N PHE A 123 -20.00 8.77 -2.14
CA PHE A 123 -20.67 7.50 -2.45
C PHE A 123 -22.10 7.45 -1.90
N SER A 124 -22.32 7.99 -0.70
CA SER A 124 -23.64 8.10 -0.07
C SER A 124 -24.61 8.99 -0.85
N GLY A 125 -24.11 9.94 -1.64
CA GLY A 125 -24.90 10.87 -2.45
C GLY A 125 -25.14 10.39 -3.90
N ILE A 126 -24.44 9.36 -4.38
CA ILE A 126 -24.53 8.93 -5.78
C ILE A 126 -25.92 8.39 -6.12
N ALA A 127 -26.49 7.55 -5.26
CA ALA A 127 -27.77 6.88 -5.52
C ALA A 127 -28.95 7.85 -5.71
N SER A 128 -28.85 9.06 -5.15
CA SER A 128 -29.85 10.12 -5.23
C SER A 128 -29.48 11.23 -6.21
N SER A 129 -28.34 11.12 -6.88
CA SER A 129 -27.87 12.10 -7.87
C SER A 129 -28.67 12.05 -9.17
N GLN A 130 -28.91 13.22 -9.77
CA GLN A 130 -29.43 13.35 -11.13
C GLN A 130 -28.32 13.33 -12.20
N GLN A 131 -27.06 13.39 -11.75
CA GLN A 131 -25.87 13.35 -12.59
C GLN A 131 -25.38 11.91 -12.73
N GLU A 132 -24.93 11.54 -13.92
CA GLU A 132 -24.31 10.24 -14.16
C GLU A 132 -22.91 10.22 -13.50
N PRO A 133 -22.66 9.36 -12.49
CA PRO A 133 -21.37 9.32 -11.83
C PRO A 133 -20.29 8.82 -12.79
N GLN A 134 -19.10 9.43 -12.75
CA GLN A 134 -17.93 8.95 -13.47
C GLN A 134 -16.88 8.50 -12.48
N PHE A 135 -16.54 7.23 -12.53
CA PHE A 135 -15.47 6.66 -11.72
C PHE A 135 -14.17 6.61 -12.49
N LEU A 136 -13.10 7.09 -11.87
CA LEU A 136 -11.74 6.74 -12.25
C LEU A 136 -11.42 5.41 -11.57
N THR A 137 -11.19 4.36 -12.35
CA THR A 137 -10.80 3.06 -11.82
C THR A 137 -9.29 3.00 -11.58
N ILE A 138 -8.89 2.53 -10.41
CA ILE A 138 -7.51 2.31 -9.99
C ILE A 138 -7.43 1.00 -9.21
N GLU A 139 -6.24 0.42 -9.01
CA GLU A 139 -6.06 -0.82 -8.22
C GLU A 139 -7.05 -1.97 -8.57
N THR A 140 -7.38 -2.18 -9.85
CA THR A 140 -8.41 -3.15 -10.29
C THR A 140 -7.91 -4.59 -10.47
N GLN A 141 -6.65 -4.88 -10.10
CA GLN A 141 -6.04 -6.20 -10.22
C GLN A 141 -6.89 -7.27 -9.51
N SER A 142 -7.12 -8.43 -10.13
CA SER A 142 -8.00 -9.46 -9.56
C SER A 142 -7.45 -10.13 -8.29
N THR A 143 -6.15 -9.96 -8.02
CA THR A 143 -5.47 -10.58 -6.87
C THR A 143 -4.71 -9.53 -6.07
N GLN A 144 -4.73 -9.67 -4.75
CA GLN A 144 -3.85 -8.95 -3.84
C GLN A 144 -3.29 -9.95 -2.83
N LEU A 145 -1.97 -10.01 -2.72
CA LEU A 145 -1.31 -10.82 -1.71
C LEU A 145 -1.48 -10.19 -0.34
N ARG A 146 -1.49 -11.05 0.70
CA ARG A 146 -1.63 -10.59 2.08
C ARG A 146 -0.28 -10.14 2.64
N LEU A 147 -0.30 -9.08 3.44
CA LEU A 147 0.86 -8.63 4.21
C LEU A 147 1.04 -9.41 5.51
N SER A 148 -0.06 -9.77 6.17
CA SER A 148 -0.06 -10.45 7.46
C SER A 148 -0.76 -11.82 7.42
N LYS A 149 -0.29 -12.74 8.26
CA LYS A 149 -0.97 -14.02 8.54
C LYS A 149 -2.31 -13.80 9.22
N THR A 150 -2.38 -12.82 10.12
CA THR A 150 -3.59 -12.50 10.86
C THR A 150 -4.61 -11.83 9.93
N HIS A 151 -5.86 -12.27 10.02
CA HIS A 151 -6.94 -11.64 9.29
C HIS A 151 -7.55 -10.53 10.15
N ARG A 152 -7.60 -9.32 9.61
CA ARG A 152 -8.32 -8.18 10.17
C ARG A 152 -9.27 -7.66 9.08
N SER A 153 -10.45 -7.20 9.47
CA SER A 153 -11.48 -6.69 8.56
C SER A 153 -12.04 -5.33 9.00
N VAL A 154 -11.38 -4.68 9.97
CA VAL A 154 -11.76 -3.38 10.51
C VAL A 154 -10.50 -2.54 10.74
N VAL A 155 -10.52 -1.32 10.22
CA VAL A 155 -9.56 -0.25 10.52
C VAL A 155 -10.03 0.43 11.81
N THR A 156 -9.23 0.35 12.88
CA THR A 156 -9.63 0.85 14.21
C THR A 156 -9.36 2.34 14.37
N LEU A 157 -9.91 2.97 15.41
CA LEU A 157 -9.58 4.36 15.74
C LEU A 157 -8.07 4.57 15.92
N ASP A 158 -7.38 3.65 16.61
CA ASP A 158 -5.92 3.69 16.79
C ASP A 158 -5.15 3.69 15.47
N ASP A 159 -5.62 2.96 14.45
CA ASP A 159 -4.98 2.96 13.12
C ASP A 159 -5.16 4.30 12.41
N VAL A 160 -6.33 4.91 12.56
CA VAL A 160 -6.65 6.22 12.00
C VAL A 160 -5.90 7.34 12.72
N GLU A 161 -5.72 7.23 14.04
CA GLU A 161 -4.90 8.17 14.81
C GLU A 161 -3.44 8.11 14.42
N TRP A 162 -2.90 6.89 14.24
CA TRP A 162 -1.55 6.70 13.72
C TRP A 162 -1.40 7.34 12.33
N LEU A 163 -2.39 7.16 11.45
CA LEU A 163 -2.41 7.82 10.15
C LEU A 163 -2.39 9.34 10.30
N ARG A 164 -3.28 9.92 11.12
CA ARG A 164 -3.33 11.38 11.38
C ARG A 164 -1.99 11.91 11.86
N GLN A 165 -1.36 11.20 12.80
CA GLN A 165 -0.09 11.59 13.40
C GLN A 165 1.06 11.64 12.38
N TYR A 166 1.14 10.67 11.47
CA TYR A 166 2.30 10.48 10.59
C TYR A 166 2.05 10.78 9.11
N TYR A 167 0.84 11.19 8.71
CA TYR A 167 0.51 11.45 7.30
C TYR A 167 1.42 12.53 6.68
N VAL A 168 1.50 13.71 7.30
CA VAL A 168 2.26 14.85 6.73
C VAL A 168 3.77 14.62 6.81
N SER A 169 4.28 14.16 7.96
CA SER A 169 5.71 13.87 8.11
C SER A 169 6.15 12.69 7.25
N GLY A 170 5.29 11.68 7.12
CA GLY A 170 5.52 10.54 6.23
C GLY A 170 5.56 10.92 4.76
N ALA A 171 4.71 11.86 4.32
CA ALA A 171 4.78 12.37 2.95
C ALA A 171 6.13 13.05 2.67
N THR A 172 6.63 13.85 3.62
CA THR A 172 7.97 14.46 3.52
C THR A 172 9.07 13.41 3.42
N LEU A 173 8.92 12.27 4.11
CA LEU A 173 9.88 11.17 4.03
C LEU A 173 9.84 10.47 2.67
N VAL A 174 8.64 10.30 2.09
CA VAL A 174 8.43 9.71 0.76
C VAL A 174 8.87 10.64 -0.39
N ASP A 175 8.98 11.94 -0.16
CA ASP A 175 9.59 12.88 -1.10
C ASP A 175 11.11 12.64 -1.30
N ASP A 176 11.79 11.94 -0.38
CA ASP A 176 13.16 11.46 -0.62
C ASP A 176 13.13 10.37 -1.70
N GLU A 177 13.90 10.56 -2.78
CA GLU A 177 13.90 9.68 -3.96
C GLU A 177 14.12 8.21 -3.59
N HIS A 178 15.01 7.91 -2.64
CA HIS A 178 15.35 6.54 -2.28
C HIS A 178 14.27 5.93 -1.38
N PHE A 179 13.80 6.69 -0.39
CA PHE A 179 12.74 6.20 0.49
C PHE A 179 11.42 6.04 -0.25
N GLY A 180 11.04 7.00 -1.09
CA GLY A 180 9.86 6.94 -1.92
C GLY A 180 9.89 5.73 -2.86
N ALA A 181 11.01 5.51 -3.55
CA ALA A 181 11.19 4.32 -4.38
C ALA A 181 11.07 3.02 -3.57
N ALA A 182 11.68 2.95 -2.40
CA ALA A 182 11.59 1.79 -1.52
C ALA A 182 10.15 1.52 -1.05
N PHE A 183 9.44 2.56 -0.61
CA PHE A 183 8.06 2.44 -0.13
C PHE A 183 7.10 2.02 -1.27
N MET A 184 7.26 2.59 -2.47
CA MET A 184 6.51 2.14 -3.65
C MET A 184 6.76 0.67 -3.98
N MET A 185 8.01 0.20 -3.95
CA MET A 185 8.30 -1.23 -4.17
C MET A 185 7.64 -2.13 -3.12
N PHE A 186 7.56 -1.66 -1.87
CA PHE A 186 6.85 -2.38 -0.82
C PHE A 186 5.33 -2.40 -1.07
N ASP A 187 4.70 -1.27 -1.38
CA ASP A 187 3.26 -1.24 -1.71
C ASP A 187 2.96 -2.10 -2.96
N GLU A 188 3.85 -2.12 -3.95
CA GLU A 188 3.69 -2.95 -5.15
C GLU A 188 3.83 -4.46 -4.87
N SER A 189 4.50 -4.83 -3.77
CA SER A 189 4.72 -6.23 -3.41
C SER A 189 3.44 -7.02 -3.17
N VAL A 190 2.32 -6.34 -2.89
CA VAL A 190 1.02 -6.98 -2.68
C VAL A 190 0.19 -7.11 -3.96
N TRP A 191 0.53 -6.38 -5.03
CA TRP A 191 -0.27 -6.37 -6.27
C TRP A 191 0.14 -7.44 -7.27
N VAL A 192 1.32 -8.04 -7.08
CA VAL A 192 1.80 -9.13 -7.92
C VAL A 192 1.06 -10.44 -7.66
N SER A 193 0.86 -11.24 -8.70
CA SER A 193 0.05 -12.47 -8.61
C SER A 193 0.73 -13.65 -7.91
N LYS A 194 2.04 -13.58 -7.67
CA LYS A 194 2.84 -14.70 -7.14
C LYS A 194 3.63 -14.30 -5.90
N PRO A 195 3.55 -15.05 -4.78
CA PRO A 195 4.30 -14.78 -3.55
C PRO A 195 5.81 -14.62 -3.74
N ARG A 196 6.38 -15.35 -4.71
CA ARG A 196 7.79 -15.20 -5.10
C ARG A 196 8.11 -13.77 -5.57
N ALA A 197 7.29 -13.20 -6.44
CA ALA A 197 7.51 -11.83 -6.91
C ALA A 197 7.34 -10.81 -5.77
N GLY A 198 6.34 -11.02 -4.90
CA GLY A 198 6.09 -10.15 -3.74
C GLY A 198 7.26 -10.16 -2.77
N LEU A 199 7.81 -11.34 -2.47
CA LEU A 199 9.01 -11.49 -1.64
C LEU A 199 10.22 -10.77 -2.25
N LEU A 200 10.41 -10.84 -3.57
CA LEU A 200 11.53 -10.15 -4.24
C LEU A 200 11.37 -8.63 -4.21
N LEU A 201 10.17 -8.11 -4.39
CA LEU A 201 9.86 -6.68 -4.28
C LEU A 201 10.07 -6.19 -2.84
N ALA A 202 9.63 -6.95 -1.83
CA ALA A 202 9.85 -6.61 -0.43
C ALA A 202 11.34 -6.52 -0.08
N TRP A 203 12.17 -7.46 -0.57
CA TRP A 203 13.62 -7.38 -0.38
C TRP A 203 14.26 -6.23 -1.18
N GLY A 204 13.75 -5.94 -2.38
CA GLY A 204 14.16 -4.76 -3.15
C GLY A 204 13.89 -3.46 -2.39
N ALA A 205 12.71 -3.35 -1.77
CA ALA A 205 12.35 -2.24 -0.90
C ALA A 205 13.31 -2.11 0.29
N ILE A 206 13.59 -3.21 1.00
CA ILE A 206 14.55 -3.23 2.11
C ILE A 206 15.94 -2.77 1.66
N GLU A 207 16.46 -3.31 0.55
CA GLU A 207 17.78 -2.94 0.02
C GLU A 207 17.85 -1.47 -0.40
N CYS A 208 16.78 -0.97 -1.04
CA CYS A 208 16.66 0.42 -1.46
C CYS A 208 16.64 1.37 -0.25
N ALA A 209 15.85 1.07 0.78
CA ALA A 209 15.77 1.88 1.99
C ALA A 209 17.08 1.86 2.81
N MET A 210 17.63 0.66 3.05
CA MET A 210 18.75 0.47 3.99
C MET A 210 20.13 0.71 3.37
N ARG A 211 20.23 0.79 2.04
CA ARG A 211 21.45 1.09 1.27
C ARG A 211 22.69 0.33 1.80
N PRO A 212 22.65 -1.01 1.89
CA PRO A 212 23.71 -1.83 2.47
C PRO A 212 24.98 -1.92 1.61
N GLY A 213 25.10 -1.17 0.51
CA GLY A 213 26.22 -1.25 -0.43
C GLY A 213 26.43 -2.64 -1.05
N GLN A 214 27.57 -2.81 -1.72
CA GLN A 214 27.86 -3.97 -2.58
C GLN A 214 28.64 -5.11 -1.88
N ARG A 215 29.27 -4.84 -0.73
CA ARG A 215 30.07 -5.84 0.00
C ARG A 215 29.35 -6.29 1.26
N ASP A 216 29.38 -7.59 1.51
CA ASP A 216 28.75 -8.22 2.69
C ASP A 216 27.27 -7.82 2.89
N THR A 217 26.52 -7.63 1.81
CA THR A 217 25.15 -7.10 1.78
C THR A 217 24.24 -7.76 2.82
N ALA A 218 24.25 -9.10 2.90
CA ALA A 218 23.46 -9.85 3.86
C ALA A 218 23.78 -9.50 5.33
N LYS A 219 25.07 -9.36 5.67
CA LYS A 219 25.49 -9.00 7.03
C LYS A 219 25.16 -7.55 7.35
N ARG A 220 25.39 -6.63 6.40
CA ARG A 220 25.11 -5.19 6.57
C ARG A 220 23.62 -4.94 6.73
N LEU A 221 22.78 -5.52 5.88
CA LEU A 221 21.33 -5.48 6.03
C LEU A 221 20.88 -5.98 7.39
N ALA A 222 21.36 -7.17 7.80
CA ALA A 222 21.00 -7.72 9.10
C ALA A 222 21.39 -6.80 10.26
N ARG A 223 22.55 -6.15 10.21
CA ARG A 223 22.97 -5.16 11.22
C ARG A 223 22.08 -3.92 11.20
N HIS A 224 21.84 -3.35 10.03
CA HIS A 224 21.04 -2.12 9.86
C HIS A 224 19.62 -2.32 10.40
N ILE A 225 18.96 -3.40 9.96
CA ILE A 225 17.58 -3.70 10.35
C ILE A 225 17.49 -4.03 11.83
N ALA A 226 18.43 -4.82 12.37
CA ALA A 226 18.43 -5.16 13.78
C ALA A 226 18.71 -3.94 14.68
N ALA A 227 19.62 -3.04 14.27
CA ALA A 227 19.90 -1.81 15.01
C ALA A 227 18.69 -0.87 15.02
N LEU A 228 18.01 -0.73 13.87
CA LEU A 228 16.82 0.10 13.73
C LEU A 228 15.64 -0.40 14.58
N LEU A 229 15.35 -1.70 14.52
CA LEU A 229 14.11 -2.26 15.06
C LEU A 229 14.19 -2.70 16.53
N GLU A 230 15.38 -2.92 17.07
CA GLU A 230 15.54 -3.45 18.42
C GLU A 230 16.63 -2.66 19.16
N PRO A 231 16.41 -2.29 20.44
CA PRO A 231 17.47 -1.73 21.26
C PRO A 231 18.58 -2.76 21.50
N ARG A 232 19.70 -2.34 22.09
CA ARG A 232 20.80 -3.25 22.43
C ARG A 232 20.31 -4.37 23.35
N GLY A 233 20.69 -5.61 23.03
CA GLY A 233 20.37 -6.77 23.85
C GLY A 233 20.11 -8.05 23.04
N PRO A 234 19.67 -9.14 23.72
CA PRO A 234 19.48 -10.45 23.10
C PRO A 234 18.50 -10.45 21.91
N ASN A 235 17.47 -9.58 21.94
CA ASN A 235 16.48 -9.48 20.88
C ASN A 235 17.10 -8.96 19.56
N ARG A 236 17.99 -7.97 19.64
CA ARG A 236 18.75 -7.46 18.48
C ARG A 236 19.58 -8.58 17.83
N THR A 237 20.26 -9.40 18.64
CA THR A 237 21.03 -10.55 18.11
C THR A 237 20.12 -11.60 17.47
N ARG A 238 18.96 -11.89 18.06
CA ARG A 238 17.97 -12.81 17.47
C ARG A 238 17.46 -12.28 16.13
N LEU A 239 17.09 -11.00 16.07
CA LEU A 239 16.62 -10.37 14.85
C LEU A 239 17.72 -10.37 13.77
N TYR A 240 18.97 -10.08 14.11
CA TYR A 240 20.10 -10.18 13.18
C TYR A 240 20.20 -11.57 12.53
N GLN A 241 20.10 -12.65 13.33
CA GLN A 241 20.13 -14.02 12.78
C GLN A 241 18.90 -14.32 11.92
N GLN A 242 17.72 -13.86 12.33
CA GLN A 242 16.48 -14.01 11.56
C GLN A 242 16.59 -13.31 10.19
N VAL A 243 17.07 -12.07 10.14
CA VAL A 243 17.23 -11.32 8.89
C VAL A 243 18.21 -12.04 7.96
N LYS A 244 19.35 -12.53 8.47
CA LYS A 244 20.30 -13.30 7.66
C LYS A 244 19.68 -14.56 7.07
N ARG A 245 18.90 -15.30 7.87
CA ARG A 245 18.18 -16.49 7.42
C ARG A 245 17.20 -16.15 6.30
N LEU A 246 16.36 -15.14 6.49
CA LEU A 246 15.36 -14.72 5.50
C LEU A 246 16.02 -14.20 4.21
N TYR A 247 17.15 -13.49 4.32
CA TYR A 247 17.92 -13.06 3.15
C TYR A 247 18.51 -14.25 2.37
N GLY A 248 18.96 -15.30 3.08
CA GLY A 248 19.38 -16.56 2.48
C GLY A 248 18.28 -17.20 1.64
N VAL A 249 17.05 -17.26 2.19
CA VAL A 249 15.87 -17.77 1.47
C VAL A 249 15.62 -16.98 0.18
N ARG A 250 15.77 -15.65 0.20
CA ARG A 250 15.67 -14.82 -1.01
C ARG A 250 16.71 -15.23 -2.07
N GLY A 251 17.95 -15.52 -1.65
CA GLY A 251 19.00 -16.03 -2.53
C GLY A 251 18.60 -17.34 -3.22
N ASP A 252 18.10 -18.31 -2.45
CA ASP A 252 17.66 -19.61 -2.98
C ASP A 252 16.49 -19.46 -3.97
N VAL A 253 15.54 -18.57 -3.67
CA VAL A 253 14.39 -18.28 -4.53
C VAL A 253 14.81 -17.65 -5.85
N ILE A 254 15.85 -16.81 -5.86
CA ILE A 254 16.38 -16.21 -7.09
C ILE A 254 17.14 -17.25 -7.91
N HIS A 255 18.11 -17.91 -7.29
CA HIS A 255 19.11 -18.71 -8.01
C HIS A 255 18.67 -20.15 -8.27
N ALA A 256 17.95 -20.77 -7.34
CA ALA A 256 17.50 -22.16 -7.45
C ALA A 256 16.04 -22.27 -7.93
N GLY A 257 15.34 -21.15 -8.11
CA GLY A 257 13.92 -21.14 -8.52
C GLY A 257 12.98 -21.81 -7.51
N ALA A 258 13.41 -21.93 -6.25
CA ALA A 258 12.68 -22.60 -5.20
C ALA A 258 11.30 -21.97 -4.96
N SER A 259 10.32 -22.78 -4.55
CA SER A 259 9.04 -22.28 -4.05
C SER A 259 9.25 -21.54 -2.72
N VAL A 260 8.46 -20.49 -2.50
CA VAL A 260 8.51 -19.75 -1.24
C VAL A 260 7.57 -20.41 -0.26
N ALA A 261 8.11 -20.93 0.85
CA ALA A 261 7.29 -21.41 1.96
C ALA A 261 6.44 -20.24 2.51
N PRO A 262 5.13 -20.43 2.77
CA PRO A 262 4.24 -19.35 3.24
C PRO A 262 4.78 -18.60 4.46
N ASP A 263 5.40 -19.30 5.41
CA ASP A 263 5.97 -18.68 6.60
C ASP A 263 7.12 -17.71 6.28
N ASN A 264 8.02 -18.09 5.38
CA ASN A 264 9.12 -17.21 4.95
C ASN A 264 8.60 -15.97 4.21
N TYR A 265 7.52 -16.12 3.43
CA TYR A 265 6.85 -14.99 2.78
C TYR A 265 6.31 -14.02 3.85
N PHE A 266 5.45 -14.49 4.74
CA PHE A 266 4.85 -13.62 5.75
C PHE A 266 5.87 -13.02 6.74
N GLU A 267 6.90 -13.77 7.13
CA GLU A 267 7.98 -13.23 7.97
C GLU A 267 8.76 -12.11 7.26
N THR A 268 9.00 -12.23 5.95
CA THR A 268 9.66 -11.18 5.17
C THR A 268 8.80 -9.93 5.08
N LEU A 269 7.50 -10.09 4.80
CA LEU A 269 6.58 -8.96 4.68
C LEU A 269 6.35 -8.26 6.02
N GLU A 270 6.24 -9.01 7.12
CA GLU A 270 6.13 -8.43 8.46
C GLU A 270 7.42 -7.69 8.86
N LEU A 271 8.60 -8.24 8.54
CA LEU A 271 9.87 -7.55 8.74
C LEU A 271 9.92 -6.21 7.99
N THR A 272 9.53 -6.24 6.70
CA THR A 272 9.51 -5.06 5.83
C THR A 272 8.53 -4.01 6.37
N ARG A 273 7.34 -4.45 6.79
CA ARG A 273 6.30 -3.62 7.40
C ARG A 273 6.79 -2.97 8.69
N ARG A 274 7.41 -3.73 9.59
CA ARG A 274 8.02 -3.19 10.83
C ARG A 274 9.06 -2.12 10.52
N LEU A 275 9.92 -2.35 9.54
CA LEU A 275 10.93 -1.39 9.10
C LEU A 275 10.28 -0.06 8.66
N PHE A 276 9.32 -0.10 7.75
CA PHE A 276 8.67 1.13 7.27
C PHE A 276 7.87 1.82 8.38
N LEU A 277 7.15 1.06 9.22
CA LEU A 277 6.45 1.63 10.37
C LEU A 277 7.40 2.39 11.29
N THR A 278 8.54 1.80 11.65
CA THR A 278 9.55 2.47 12.48
C THR A 278 10.11 3.72 11.79
N CYS A 279 10.36 3.69 10.48
CA CYS A 279 10.82 4.88 9.75
C CYS A 279 9.78 6.01 9.76
N PHE A 280 8.49 5.71 9.58
CA PHE A 280 7.43 6.72 9.66
C PHE A 280 7.28 7.28 11.07
N GLU A 281 7.30 6.40 12.08
CA GLU A 281 7.18 6.78 13.50
C GLU A 281 8.34 7.66 13.97
N GLN A 282 9.55 7.42 13.47
CA GLN A 282 10.72 8.25 13.74
C GLN A 282 10.81 9.47 12.81
N SER A 283 10.02 9.51 11.74
CA SER A 283 10.05 10.54 10.67
C SER A 283 11.45 10.79 10.11
N VAL A 284 12.32 9.77 10.12
CA VAL A 284 13.71 9.83 9.67
C VAL A 284 14.04 8.54 8.94
N LEU A 285 14.76 8.66 7.82
CA LEU A 285 15.47 7.54 7.21
C LEU A 285 16.86 7.45 7.86
N PRO A 286 17.16 6.46 8.70
CA PRO A 286 18.45 6.37 9.34
C PRO A 286 19.55 6.20 8.28
N ALA A 287 20.63 6.96 8.38
CA ALA A 287 21.75 6.78 7.47
C ALA A 287 22.45 5.45 7.78
N ALA A 288 22.89 4.73 6.75
CA ALA A 288 23.61 3.46 6.89
C ALA A 288 24.82 3.58 7.84
N ARG A 289 25.51 4.73 7.85
CA ARG A 289 26.63 5.02 8.74
C ARG A 289 26.23 5.02 10.22
N ASP A 290 25.07 5.59 10.53
CA ASP A 290 24.61 5.75 11.90
C ASP A 290 24.23 4.39 12.49
N LEU A 291 23.53 3.57 11.70
CA LEU A 291 23.18 2.20 12.06
C LEU A 291 24.42 1.30 12.27
N GLU A 292 25.46 1.47 11.46
CA GLU A 292 26.75 0.78 11.67
C GLU A 292 27.45 1.22 12.94
N GLY A 293 27.40 2.53 13.25
CA GLY A 293 27.93 3.09 14.49
C GLY A 293 27.23 2.51 15.73
N GLU A 294 25.90 2.45 15.71
CA GLU A 294 25.09 1.87 16.77
C GLU A 294 25.39 0.38 16.99
N TRP A 295 25.66 -0.37 15.92
CA TRP A 295 26.05 -1.77 16.02
C TRP A 295 27.44 -1.93 16.64
N LYS A 296 28.44 -1.17 16.17
CA LYS A 296 29.83 -1.28 16.64
C LYS A 296 29.99 -0.89 18.11
N ALA A 297 29.25 0.11 18.57
CA ALA A 297 29.23 0.48 19.99
C ALA A 297 28.76 -0.69 20.89
N CYS A 298 27.95 -1.61 20.37
CA CYS A 298 27.51 -2.80 21.08
C CYS A 298 28.60 -3.90 21.16
N GLU A 299 29.45 -4.04 20.14
CA GLU A 299 30.55 -5.01 20.16
C GLU A 299 31.65 -4.59 21.16
N ALA A 300 31.83 -3.29 21.37
CA ALA A 300 32.80 -2.75 22.34
C ALA A 300 32.38 -2.95 23.81
N GLU A 301 31.09 -2.90 24.12
CA GLU A 301 30.55 -3.11 25.49
C GLU A 301 30.55 -4.58 25.94
N ILE A 302 30.65 -5.53 25.00
CA ILE A 302 30.68 -6.98 25.28
C ILE A 302 32.12 -7.49 25.46
N HIS A 303 33.11 -6.74 24.95
CA HIS A 303 34.53 -7.11 24.97
C HIS A 303 35.41 -6.19 25.83
N GLY A 304 34.81 -5.22 26.55
CA GLY A 304 35.45 -4.44 27.61
C GLY A 304 35.00 -4.90 28.98
#